data_AF-A0A177JS61-F1
#
_entry.id   AF-A0A177JS61-F1
#
_cell.length_a   1.000
_cell.length_b   1.000
_cell.length_c   1.000
_cell.angle_alpha   90.00
_cell.angle_beta   90.00
_cell.angle_gamma   90.00
#
_symmetry.space_group_name_H-M   'P 1'
#
loop_
_entity.id
_entity.type
_entity.pdbx_description
1 polymer ?
#
loop_
_entity_poly.entity_id
_entity_poly.type
_entity_poly.pdbx_seq_one_letter_code
_entity_poly.pdbx_strand_id
1 'polypeptide(L)'
;MKQLPVKFGLLALFSASVVLAQADGGPDGATMKETEEGIPVTDPLVQEKCGSCHAPDAKGNLSRISWVRTTPEGWAQAIKRMVRLNGLDITPQESRAVIKSLSASHGLAPEEARPVMYLPEKRIVDEVLPNETMRGACASCHAFAQPLSWRRSKLEWKTLQDLHVALYSQADAQYRRPAEDSEQPAGRDPKDKMTRGEYALTYLPKVAGLHTPEWAAWSSRLRAPRLAGDWLVVASVPGQGRFVGTMTVAPGAAADEFKTSASLTSLANGATISRSGTGLVYSGYSWRGSSRGGAAPGKPDDLGSPARETMWFAPDQQRAEGRWFWGEYQEFGYDVKLVRATAATAILAVTPGAVKAGAKGVDVTIWGHNLPASLTAADVDLGAGVTVARVVSATPGKAVLSVDVTASAPAGQRDVGIGGAVLEKAFPVYRKVDYLKVTPETSLARLGGTKFAKGYQQYEAIGYDNGLDGKPSTGDDVAIGPIDATWSMQEFMSVYYDDDMKYVGALSPTAFFTPGLEGPNPERRFSRNNYGEVWVVATAKAEKDKFGKPLSARSYLVVTVPMYQRFDQPEVSR
;
A
#
# COMPACT_ATOMS: atom_id res chain seq x y z
N MET A 1 -56.58 -7.64 -67.65
CA MET A 1 -55.74 -6.63 -67.00
C MET A 1 -54.61 -7.34 -66.27
N LYS A 2 -53.37 -7.12 -66.70
CA LYS A 2 -52.16 -7.82 -66.24
C LYS A 2 -51.66 -7.20 -64.93
N GLN A 3 -51.32 -8.05 -63.95
CA GLN A 3 -50.53 -7.67 -62.79
C GLN A 3 -49.07 -7.42 -63.21
N LEU A 4 -48.50 -6.30 -62.78
CA LEU A 4 -47.05 -6.04 -62.82
C LEU A 4 -46.47 -6.21 -61.40
N PRO A 5 -45.29 -6.84 -61.24
CA PRO A 5 -44.59 -6.89 -59.97
C PRO A 5 -43.66 -5.67 -59.82
N VAL A 6 -43.74 -4.98 -58.68
CA VAL A 6 -42.76 -3.96 -58.30
C VAL A 6 -41.69 -4.64 -57.43
N LYS A 7 -40.45 -4.62 -57.92
CA LYS A 7 -39.22 -4.85 -57.13
C LYS A 7 -38.49 -3.51 -56.95
N PHE A 8 -37.63 -3.48 -55.93
CA PHE A 8 -36.66 -2.45 -55.48
C PHE A 8 -37.17 -1.55 -54.36
N GLY A 9 -36.46 -1.38 -53.24
CA GLY A 9 -35.16 -1.93 -52.85
C GLY A 9 -34.94 -1.68 -51.35
N LEU A 10 -34.41 -2.69 -50.65
CA LEU A 10 -34.00 -2.57 -49.25
C LEU A 10 -32.69 -1.78 -49.24
N LEU A 11 -32.73 -0.51 -48.83
CA LEU A 11 -31.52 0.26 -48.55
C LEU A 11 -30.89 -0.34 -47.29
N ALA A 12 -29.82 -1.12 -47.46
CA ALA A 12 -28.95 -1.48 -46.36
C ALA A 12 -28.28 -0.19 -45.87
N LEU A 13 -28.75 0.35 -44.75
CA LEU A 13 -28.03 1.33 -43.95
C LEU A 13 -26.78 0.65 -43.41
N PHE A 14 -25.68 0.71 -44.18
CA PHE A 14 -24.36 0.50 -43.64
C PHE A 14 -24.11 1.59 -42.61
N SER A 15 -24.16 1.21 -41.33
CA SER A 15 -23.66 2.03 -40.23
C SER A 15 -22.19 2.34 -40.50
N ALA A 16 -21.93 3.54 -41.05
CA ALA A 16 -20.58 4.04 -41.20
C ALA A 16 -19.94 4.07 -39.82
N SER A 17 -18.87 3.30 -39.69
CA SER A 17 -18.07 3.15 -38.50
C SER A 17 -17.64 4.50 -37.95
N VAL A 18 -17.72 4.65 -36.63
CA VAL A 18 -17.22 5.79 -35.85
C VAL A 18 -15.69 5.86 -35.96
N VAL A 19 -15.17 6.25 -37.13
CA VAL A 19 -13.73 6.47 -37.37
C VAL A 19 -13.41 7.97 -37.47
N LEU A 20 -14.43 8.82 -37.60
CA LEU A 20 -14.27 10.27 -37.76
C LEU A 20 -13.92 11.04 -36.49
N ALA A 21 -13.93 10.42 -35.31
CA ALA A 21 -13.64 11.11 -34.05
C ALA A 21 -12.12 11.31 -33.77
N GLN A 22 -11.24 10.80 -34.63
CA GLN A 22 -9.78 10.94 -34.50
C GLN A 22 -9.12 11.70 -35.66
N ALA A 23 -9.90 12.29 -36.57
CA ALA A 23 -9.33 13.12 -37.63
C ALA A 23 -8.94 14.49 -37.05
N ASP A 24 -7.69 14.90 -37.27
CA ASP A 24 -7.02 16.16 -36.86
C ASP A 24 -7.68 17.46 -37.42
N GLY A 25 -8.97 17.45 -37.79
CA GLY A 25 -9.64 18.53 -38.53
C GLY A 25 -10.69 19.32 -37.75
N GLY A 26 -10.90 19.06 -36.46
CA GLY A 26 -11.81 19.86 -35.62
C GLY A 26 -11.23 21.24 -35.24
N PRO A 27 -12.04 22.17 -34.68
CA PRO A 27 -11.57 23.49 -34.22
C PRO A 27 -10.41 23.40 -33.22
N ASP A 28 -10.31 22.30 -32.47
CA ASP A 28 -9.24 22.00 -31.51
C ASP A 28 -8.13 21.08 -32.08
N GLY A 29 -8.15 20.76 -33.38
CA GLY A 29 -7.23 19.78 -34.00
C GLY A 29 -5.75 20.18 -33.91
N ALA A 30 -5.46 21.48 -33.85
CA ALA A 30 -4.09 21.98 -33.67
C ALA A 30 -3.60 21.91 -32.21
N THR A 31 -4.50 21.97 -31.21
CA THR A 31 -4.18 21.94 -29.78
C THR A 31 -4.23 20.54 -29.18
N MET A 32 -4.82 19.56 -29.89
CA MET A 32 -4.93 18.16 -29.52
C MET A 32 -3.90 17.25 -30.22
N LYS A 33 -2.83 17.84 -30.78
CA LYS A 33 -1.73 17.10 -31.40
C LYS A 33 -0.62 16.82 -30.40
N GLU A 34 -0.16 15.57 -30.34
CA GLU A 34 0.97 15.19 -29.52
C GLU A 34 2.27 15.87 -29.99
N THR A 35 3.01 16.41 -29.03
CA THR A 35 4.29 17.11 -29.26
C THR A 35 5.48 16.38 -28.67
N GLU A 36 5.23 15.41 -27.78
CA GLU A 36 6.24 14.56 -27.17
C GLU A 36 6.39 13.26 -27.98
N GLU A 37 7.59 12.68 -27.98
CA GLU A 37 7.84 11.40 -28.64
C GLU A 37 7.01 10.29 -27.98
N GLY A 38 6.22 9.56 -28.79
CA GLY A 38 5.45 8.41 -28.32
C GLY A 38 6.34 7.17 -28.15
N ILE A 39 5.90 6.26 -27.28
CA ILE A 39 6.50 4.94 -27.09
C ILE A 39 5.75 3.94 -28.00
N PRO A 40 6.41 3.30 -28.98
CA PRO A 40 5.75 2.38 -29.89
C PRO A 40 5.15 1.18 -29.16
N VAL A 41 3.97 0.73 -29.61
CA VAL A 41 3.33 -0.50 -29.14
C VAL A 41 3.56 -1.59 -30.16
N THR A 42 4.44 -2.55 -29.84
CA THR A 42 4.89 -3.58 -30.77
C THR A 42 4.21 -4.94 -30.57
N ASP A 43 3.44 -5.09 -29.50
CA ASP A 43 2.78 -6.35 -29.16
C ASP A 43 1.56 -6.61 -30.07
N PRO A 44 1.53 -7.74 -30.80
CA PRO A 44 0.44 -8.02 -31.74
C PRO A 44 -0.93 -8.12 -31.09
N LEU A 45 -1.02 -8.66 -29.86
CA LEU A 45 -2.29 -8.78 -29.16
C LEU A 45 -2.80 -7.41 -28.73
N VAL A 46 -1.93 -6.51 -28.29
CA VAL A 46 -2.32 -5.13 -27.98
C VAL A 46 -2.81 -4.43 -29.25
N GLN A 47 -2.10 -4.57 -30.37
CA GLN A 47 -2.53 -3.99 -31.65
C GLN A 47 -3.87 -4.57 -32.13
N GLU A 48 -4.07 -5.89 -32.01
CA GLU A 48 -5.32 -6.57 -32.38
C GLU A 48 -6.51 -6.05 -31.56
N LYS A 49 -6.36 -5.98 -30.22
CA LYS A 49 -7.45 -5.60 -29.33
C LYS A 49 -7.70 -4.09 -29.27
N CYS A 50 -6.68 -3.27 -29.48
CA CYS A 50 -6.79 -1.81 -29.30
C CYS A 50 -6.79 -1.03 -30.61
N GLY A 51 -6.21 -1.57 -31.69
CA GLY A 51 -5.90 -0.85 -32.93
C GLY A 51 -7.11 -0.37 -33.74
N SER A 52 -8.29 -0.96 -33.52
CA SER A 52 -9.54 -0.51 -34.16
C SER A 52 -9.97 0.89 -33.71
N CYS A 53 -9.69 1.23 -32.44
CA CYS A 53 -9.97 2.54 -31.85
C CYS A 53 -8.71 3.39 -31.69
N HIS A 54 -7.53 2.77 -31.64
CA HIS A 54 -6.23 3.44 -31.46
C HIS A 54 -5.34 3.13 -32.64
N ALA A 55 -5.66 3.63 -33.83
CA ALA A 55 -4.97 3.27 -35.05
C ALA A 55 -3.45 3.55 -34.95
N PRO A 56 -2.58 2.62 -35.40
CA PRO A 56 -1.15 2.83 -35.39
C PRO A 56 -0.73 3.91 -36.39
N ASP A 57 0.16 4.80 -35.97
CA ASP A 57 0.87 5.70 -36.87
C ASP A 57 2.04 4.98 -37.59
N ALA A 58 2.75 5.71 -38.45
CA ALA A 58 3.90 5.16 -39.20
C ALA A 58 5.09 4.73 -38.31
N LYS A 59 5.12 5.15 -37.04
CA LYS A 59 6.14 4.77 -36.04
C LYS A 59 5.67 3.63 -35.14
N GLY A 60 4.46 3.10 -35.34
CA GLY A 60 3.86 2.07 -34.50
C GLY A 60 3.31 2.61 -33.17
N ASN A 61 3.11 3.93 -33.05
CA ASN A 61 2.44 4.50 -31.90
C ASN A 61 0.92 4.30 -32.04
N LEU A 62 0.28 3.84 -30.98
CA LEU A 62 -1.18 3.81 -30.89
C LEU A 62 -1.64 5.07 -30.16
N SER A 63 -2.63 5.78 -30.72
CA SER A 63 -3.17 7.01 -30.12
C SER A 63 -3.45 6.81 -28.63
N ARG A 64 -3.11 7.80 -27.78
CA ARG A 64 -3.23 7.76 -26.31
C ARG A 64 -2.28 6.77 -25.62
N ILE A 65 -2.29 5.50 -26.00
CA ILE A 65 -1.54 4.41 -25.34
C ILE A 65 -0.04 4.71 -25.33
N SER A 66 0.50 5.17 -26.46
CA SER A 66 1.93 5.49 -26.61
C SER A 66 2.41 6.70 -25.81
N TRP A 67 1.51 7.47 -25.19
CA TRP A 67 1.84 8.67 -24.42
C TRP A 67 1.50 8.56 -22.93
N VAL A 68 1.27 7.34 -22.44
CA VAL A 68 1.08 7.06 -21.03
C VAL A 68 1.90 5.85 -20.57
N ARG A 69 2.40 5.90 -19.33
CA ARG A 69 2.95 4.75 -18.61
C ARG A 69 2.34 4.66 -17.22
N THR A 70 2.21 3.46 -16.66
CA THR A 70 1.62 3.28 -15.33
C THR A 70 1.98 1.93 -14.72
N THR A 71 1.52 1.70 -13.48
CA THR A 71 1.59 0.41 -12.79
C THR A 71 0.70 -0.64 -13.47
N PRO A 72 0.91 -1.93 -13.18
CA PRO A 72 0.02 -2.99 -13.65
C PRO A 72 -1.46 -2.74 -13.29
N GLU A 73 -1.75 -2.26 -12.08
CA GLU A 73 -3.10 -1.87 -11.66
C GLU A 73 -3.68 -0.74 -12.51
N GLY A 74 -2.86 0.24 -12.87
CA GLY A 74 -3.27 1.34 -13.74
C GLY A 74 -3.68 0.84 -15.13
N TRP A 75 -2.91 -0.08 -15.70
CA TRP A 75 -3.26 -0.74 -16.97
C TRP A 75 -4.53 -1.57 -16.86
N ALA A 76 -4.67 -2.36 -15.79
CA ALA A 76 -5.90 -3.11 -15.52
C ALA A 76 -7.12 -2.18 -15.40
N GLN A 77 -6.97 -1.03 -14.74
CA GLN A 77 -8.02 -0.03 -14.61
C GLN A 77 -8.40 0.59 -15.95
N ALA A 78 -7.42 0.94 -16.79
CA ALA A 78 -7.68 1.46 -18.13
C ALA A 78 -8.43 0.45 -19.00
N ILE A 79 -7.97 -0.81 -19.04
CA ILE A 79 -8.62 -1.87 -19.84
C ILE A 79 -10.03 -2.14 -19.32
N LYS A 80 -10.21 -2.24 -18.00
CA LYS A 80 -11.54 -2.41 -17.39
C LYS A 80 -12.49 -1.28 -17.74
N ARG A 81 -12.00 -0.04 -17.82
CA ARG A 81 -12.78 1.10 -18.30
C ARG A 81 -13.16 0.93 -19.77
N MET A 82 -12.26 0.46 -20.63
CA MET A 82 -12.58 0.20 -22.05
C MET A 82 -13.63 -0.89 -22.23
N VAL A 83 -13.55 -1.97 -21.45
CA VAL A 83 -14.59 -3.03 -21.45
C VAL A 83 -15.94 -2.44 -21.03
N ARG A 84 -15.97 -1.66 -19.93
CA ARG A 84 -17.22 -1.16 -19.36
C ARG A 84 -17.86 -0.01 -20.11
N LEU A 85 -17.07 0.92 -20.64
CA LEU A 85 -17.57 2.17 -21.23
C LEU A 85 -17.50 2.18 -22.76
N ASN A 86 -16.63 1.37 -23.36
CA ASN A 86 -16.35 1.40 -24.80
C ASN A 86 -16.58 0.05 -25.48
N GLY A 87 -17.04 -0.97 -24.75
CA GLY A 87 -17.43 -2.27 -25.32
C GLY A 87 -16.26 -3.10 -25.85
N LEU A 88 -15.04 -2.89 -25.33
CA LEU A 88 -13.88 -3.70 -25.69
C LEU A 88 -14.17 -5.19 -25.40
N ASP A 89 -14.14 -6.01 -26.44
CA ASP A 89 -14.22 -7.46 -26.32
C ASP A 89 -12.81 -8.04 -26.09
N ILE A 90 -12.60 -8.59 -24.90
CA ILE A 90 -11.33 -9.16 -24.48
C ILE A 90 -11.57 -10.21 -23.40
N THR A 91 -10.95 -11.37 -23.56
CA THR A 91 -11.01 -12.41 -22.53
C THR A 91 -10.14 -12.06 -21.32
N PRO A 92 -10.38 -12.65 -20.14
CA PRO A 92 -9.50 -12.47 -18.98
C PRO A 92 -8.04 -12.84 -19.26
N GLN A 93 -7.80 -13.87 -20.09
CA GLN A 93 -6.45 -14.29 -20.46
C GLN A 93 -5.75 -13.26 -21.36
N GLU A 94 -6.43 -12.76 -22.38
CA GLU A 94 -5.89 -11.72 -23.26
C GLU A 94 -5.65 -10.42 -22.47
N SER A 95 -6.58 -10.05 -21.59
CA SER A 95 -6.42 -8.86 -20.73
C SER A 95 -5.17 -8.95 -19.86
N ARG A 96 -4.92 -10.10 -19.21
CA ARG A 96 -3.67 -10.32 -18.45
C ARG A 96 -2.42 -10.23 -19.33
N ALA A 97 -2.47 -10.77 -20.55
CA ALA A 97 -1.35 -10.69 -21.49
C ALA A 97 -1.08 -9.25 -21.96
N VAL A 98 -2.13 -8.49 -22.28
CA VAL A 98 -2.06 -7.05 -22.61
C VAL A 98 -1.48 -6.25 -21.45
N ILE A 99 -1.97 -6.45 -20.21
CA ILE A 99 -1.43 -5.79 -19.01
C ILE A 99 0.05 -6.10 -18.83
N LYS A 100 0.45 -7.36 -18.99
CA LYS A 100 1.85 -7.79 -18.88
C LYS A 100 2.72 -7.10 -19.93
N SER A 101 2.27 -7.06 -21.18
CA SER A 101 2.98 -6.44 -22.29
C SER A 101 3.12 -4.92 -22.13
N LEU A 102 2.02 -4.24 -21.79
CA LEU A 102 2.02 -2.80 -21.50
C LEU A 102 2.79 -2.45 -20.24
N SER A 103 2.81 -3.29 -19.21
CA SER A 103 3.67 -3.06 -18.05
C SER A 103 5.16 -3.19 -18.39
N ALA A 104 5.52 -4.00 -19.39
CA ALA A 104 6.91 -4.14 -19.82
C ALA A 104 7.39 -2.96 -20.67
N SER A 105 6.54 -2.45 -21.57
CA SER A 105 6.88 -1.38 -22.52
C SER A 105 6.49 0.02 -22.05
N HIS A 106 5.43 0.12 -21.26
CA HIS A 106 4.82 1.34 -20.75
C HIS A 106 4.60 1.25 -19.22
N GLY A 107 5.58 0.69 -18.52
CA GLY A 107 5.59 0.54 -17.07
C GLY A 107 6.19 1.75 -16.34
N LEU A 108 6.29 1.63 -15.03
CA LEU A 108 7.08 2.54 -14.19
C LEU A 108 8.43 1.91 -13.86
N ALA A 109 9.47 2.72 -13.76
CA ALA A 109 10.73 2.31 -13.13
C ALA A 109 10.51 2.00 -11.62
N PRO A 110 11.35 1.16 -11.00
CA PRO A 110 11.28 0.87 -9.58
C PRO A 110 11.24 2.13 -8.70
N GLU A 111 12.04 3.14 -9.04
CA GLU A 111 12.17 4.43 -8.36
C GLU A 111 10.90 5.28 -8.51
N GLU A 112 10.25 5.22 -9.68
CA GLU A 112 8.98 5.91 -9.96
C GLU A 112 7.81 5.30 -9.20
N ALA A 113 7.80 3.97 -9.05
CA ALA A 113 6.71 3.24 -8.39
C ALA A 113 6.81 3.28 -6.86
N ARG A 114 8.03 3.31 -6.30
CA ARG A 114 8.26 3.18 -4.85
C ARG A 114 7.43 4.16 -3.99
N PRO A 115 7.34 5.47 -4.30
CA PRO A 115 6.58 6.41 -3.47
C PRO A 115 5.08 6.15 -3.43
N VAL A 116 4.54 5.40 -4.41
CA VAL A 116 3.10 5.13 -4.54
C VAL A 116 2.73 3.68 -4.22
N MET A 117 3.69 2.84 -3.80
CA MET A 117 3.47 1.41 -3.53
C MET A 117 2.41 1.14 -2.44
N TYR A 118 2.16 2.09 -1.55
CA TYR A 118 1.09 1.97 -0.55
C TYR A 118 -0.30 1.81 -1.20
N LEU A 119 -0.49 2.32 -2.42
CA LEU A 119 -1.75 2.23 -3.16
C LEU A 119 -2.05 0.79 -3.61
N PRO A 120 -1.18 0.09 -4.38
CA PRO A 120 -1.38 -1.32 -4.71
C PRO A 120 -1.25 -2.24 -3.49
N GLU A 121 -0.51 -1.85 -2.44
CA GLU A 121 -0.49 -2.56 -1.14
C GLU A 121 -1.77 -2.36 -0.32
N LYS A 122 -2.70 -1.52 -0.79
CA LYS A 122 -3.98 -1.23 -0.15
C LYS A 122 -3.83 -0.74 1.29
N ARG A 123 -2.81 0.08 1.54
CA ARG A 123 -2.62 0.74 2.83
C ARG A 123 -3.46 2.00 2.90
N ILE A 124 -4.07 2.21 4.05
CA ILE A 124 -4.68 3.49 4.41
C ILE A 124 -3.56 4.30 5.05
N VAL A 125 -3.18 5.41 4.42
CA VAL A 125 -2.13 6.31 4.89
C VAL A 125 -2.62 7.75 4.80
N ASP A 126 -2.07 8.61 5.64
CA ASP A 126 -2.21 10.05 5.47
C ASP A 126 -1.24 10.48 4.36
N GLU A 127 -1.80 10.86 3.20
CA GLU A 127 -1.00 11.25 2.05
C GLU A 127 -0.33 12.61 2.27
N VAL A 128 0.96 12.69 1.98
CA VAL A 128 1.68 13.95 1.89
C VAL A 128 1.37 14.60 0.55
N LEU A 129 0.64 15.71 0.58
CA LEU A 129 0.26 16.48 -0.59
C LEU A 129 1.17 17.71 -0.75
N PRO A 130 1.46 18.14 -1.98
CA PRO A 130 2.33 19.30 -2.20
C PRO A 130 1.71 20.61 -1.72
N ASN A 131 0.37 20.74 -1.77
CA ASN A 131 -0.41 21.89 -1.29
C ASN A 131 -1.92 21.59 -1.33
N GLU A 132 -2.72 22.52 -0.82
CA GLU A 132 -4.19 22.40 -0.74
C GLU A 132 -4.87 22.54 -2.11
N THR A 133 -4.27 23.28 -3.04
CA THR A 133 -4.72 23.38 -4.43
C THR A 133 -4.71 22.01 -5.10
N MET A 134 -3.64 21.22 -4.94
CA MET A 134 -3.58 19.85 -5.44
C MET A 134 -4.48 18.89 -4.66
N ARG A 135 -4.70 19.10 -3.35
CA ARG A 135 -5.71 18.35 -2.59
C ARG A 135 -7.09 18.51 -3.22
N GLY A 136 -7.47 19.77 -3.47
CA GLY A 136 -8.73 20.14 -4.09
C GLY A 136 -8.86 19.64 -5.54
N ALA A 137 -7.78 19.68 -6.32
CA ALA A 137 -7.80 19.28 -7.73
C ALA A 137 -7.81 17.75 -7.92
N CYS A 138 -6.97 17.03 -7.17
CA CYS A 138 -6.58 15.66 -7.52
C CYS A 138 -6.75 14.63 -6.40
N ALA A 139 -6.99 15.06 -5.16
CA ALA A 139 -7.08 14.16 -3.99
C ALA A 139 -8.44 14.21 -3.27
N SER A 140 -9.43 14.89 -3.83
CA SER A 140 -10.76 15.06 -3.20
C SER A 140 -11.69 13.84 -3.36
N CYS A 141 -11.40 12.96 -4.32
CA CYS A 141 -12.26 11.81 -4.63
C CYS A 141 -11.54 10.46 -4.50
N HIS A 142 -10.24 10.43 -4.76
CA HIS A 142 -9.39 9.25 -4.65
C HIS A 142 -8.01 9.67 -4.17
N ALA A 143 -7.21 8.70 -3.76
CA ALA A 143 -5.82 8.89 -3.35
C ALA A 143 -5.03 9.70 -4.39
N PHE A 144 -4.18 10.62 -3.94
CA PHE A 144 -3.22 11.36 -4.76
C PHE A 144 -2.10 10.47 -5.33
N ALA A 145 -1.82 9.32 -4.70
CA ALA A 145 -1.01 8.28 -5.34
C ALA A 145 -1.59 7.83 -6.69
N GLN A 146 -2.91 7.93 -6.90
CA GLN A 146 -3.52 7.52 -8.16
C GLN A 146 -2.93 8.29 -9.34
N PRO A 147 -2.98 9.64 -9.45
CA PRO A 147 -2.30 10.33 -10.54
C PRO A 147 -0.77 10.12 -10.52
N LEU A 148 -0.12 10.06 -9.35
CA LEU A 148 1.33 9.83 -9.27
C LEU A 148 1.77 8.41 -9.69
N SER A 149 0.84 7.46 -9.80
CA SER A 149 1.07 6.13 -10.38
C SER A 149 1.03 6.11 -11.91
N TRP A 150 0.92 7.28 -12.54
CA TRP A 150 0.97 7.45 -13.99
C TRP A 150 2.09 8.39 -14.39
N ARG A 151 2.55 8.23 -15.63
CA ARG A 151 3.46 9.14 -16.33
C ARG A 151 2.83 9.44 -17.68
N ARG A 152 2.67 10.71 -18.03
CA ARG A 152 1.91 11.11 -19.22
C ARG A 152 2.56 12.29 -19.93
N SER A 153 2.30 12.41 -21.23
CA SER A 153 2.59 13.65 -21.96
C SER A 153 1.73 14.79 -21.38
N LYS A 154 2.11 16.03 -21.69
CA LYS A 154 1.32 17.22 -21.32
C LYS A 154 -0.11 17.13 -21.86
N LEU A 155 -0.26 16.67 -23.10
CA LEU A 155 -1.56 16.53 -23.73
C LEU A 155 -2.38 15.43 -23.05
N GLU A 156 -1.79 14.28 -22.75
CA GLU A 156 -2.49 13.19 -22.05
C GLU A 156 -2.92 13.57 -20.63
N TRP A 157 -2.21 14.49 -19.95
CA TRP A 157 -2.69 15.08 -18.69
C TRP A 157 -3.92 15.96 -18.90
N LYS A 158 -3.91 16.82 -19.93
CA LYS A 158 -5.09 17.63 -20.30
C LYS A 158 -6.28 16.76 -20.65
N THR A 159 -6.08 15.75 -21.48
CA THR A 159 -7.20 14.88 -21.88
C THR A 159 -7.68 13.97 -20.74
N LEU A 160 -6.82 13.63 -19.77
CA LEU A 160 -7.28 13.00 -18.53
C LEU A 160 -8.20 13.94 -17.75
N GLN A 161 -7.85 15.22 -17.63
CA GLN A 161 -8.71 16.21 -16.97
C GLN A 161 -10.06 16.33 -17.69
N ASP A 162 -10.05 16.43 -19.02
CA ASP A 162 -11.27 16.50 -19.84
C ASP A 162 -12.16 15.27 -19.66
N LEU A 163 -11.55 14.08 -19.57
CA LEU A 163 -12.28 12.85 -19.26
C LEU A 163 -12.98 12.94 -17.90
N HIS A 164 -12.31 13.48 -16.87
CA HIS A 164 -12.94 13.64 -15.55
C HIS A 164 -14.09 14.65 -15.59
N VAL A 165 -13.92 15.79 -16.26
CA VAL A 165 -14.98 16.79 -16.45
C VAL A 165 -16.18 16.20 -17.19
N ALA A 166 -15.92 15.43 -18.26
CA ALA A 166 -16.97 14.83 -19.08
C ALA A 166 -17.75 13.74 -18.33
N LEU A 167 -17.09 12.96 -17.48
CA LEU A 167 -17.73 11.86 -16.75
C LEU A 167 -18.34 12.27 -15.40
N TYR A 168 -17.81 13.31 -14.76
CA TYR A 168 -18.15 13.65 -13.38
C TYR A 168 -18.34 15.16 -13.18
N SER A 169 -19.59 15.58 -12.99
CA SER A 169 -19.93 16.98 -12.67
C SER A 169 -19.24 17.50 -11.40
N GLN A 170 -18.95 16.63 -10.44
CA GLN A 170 -18.20 16.99 -9.24
C GLN A 170 -16.74 17.31 -9.55
N ALA A 171 -16.12 16.61 -10.50
CA ALA A 171 -14.74 16.92 -10.93
C ALA A 171 -14.70 18.27 -11.64
N ASP A 172 -15.67 18.56 -12.52
CA ASP A 172 -15.83 19.87 -13.14
C ASP A 172 -15.94 21.00 -12.10
N ALA A 173 -16.81 20.80 -11.10
CA ALA A 173 -16.99 21.75 -10.01
C ALA A 173 -15.71 21.96 -9.17
N GLN A 174 -14.91 20.92 -8.93
CA GLN A 174 -13.63 21.07 -8.23
C GLN A 174 -12.57 21.76 -9.07
N TYR A 175 -12.45 21.41 -10.36
CA TYR A 175 -11.43 21.99 -11.23
C TYR A 175 -11.63 23.47 -11.48
N ARG A 176 -12.88 23.95 -11.57
CA ARG A 176 -13.20 25.38 -11.79
C ARG A 176 -13.06 26.26 -10.54
N ARG A 177 -12.80 25.68 -9.37
CA ARG A 177 -12.53 26.50 -8.17
C ARG A 177 -11.21 27.26 -8.32
N PRO A 178 -11.09 28.48 -7.77
CA PRO A 178 -9.82 29.18 -7.71
C PRO A 178 -8.75 28.35 -7.00
N ALA A 179 -7.54 28.35 -7.54
CA ALA A 179 -6.38 27.82 -6.86
C ALA A 179 -6.03 28.69 -5.64
N GLU A 180 -5.64 28.04 -4.55
CA GLU A 180 -5.39 28.67 -3.25
C GLU A 180 -3.91 29.03 -3.07
N ASP A 181 -3.02 28.18 -3.60
CA ASP A 181 -1.57 28.21 -3.35
C ASP A 181 -0.77 28.58 -4.61
N SER A 182 -1.43 29.10 -5.64
CA SER A 182 -0.80 29.40 -6.92
C SER A 182 -0.49 30.88 -7.10
N GLU A 183 0.75 31.20 -7.46
CA GLU A 183 1.06 32.49 -8.06
C GLU A 183 0.25 32.68 -9.35
N GLN A 184 -0.39 33.84 -9.49
CA GLN A 184 -1.17 34.16 -10.67
C GLN A 184 -0.23 34.43 -11.85
N PRO A 185 -0.47 33.85 -13.05
CA PRO A 185 0.32 34.15 -14.23
C PRO A 185 0.37 35.66 -14.51
N ALA A 186 1.56 36.16 -14.85
CA ALA A 186 1.74 37.58 -15.15
C ALA A 186 0.81 38.03 -16.31
N GLY A 187 0.11 39.15 -16.11
CA GLY A 187 -0.83 39.69 -17.09
C GLY A 187 -2.24 39.09 -17.06
N ARG A 188 -2.51 38.12 -16.18
CA ARG A 188 -3.88 37.62 -15.94
C ARG A 188 -4.69 38.66 -15.14
N ASP A 189 -5.96 38.86 -15.50
CA ASP A 189 -6.86 39.74 -14.75
C ASP A 189 -6.95 39.23 -13.30
N PRO A 190 -6.71 40.07 -12.27
CA PRO A 190 -6.84 39.67 -10.87
C PRO A 190 -8.21 39.07 -10.49
N LYS A 191 -9.26 39.34 -11.27
CA LYS A 191 -10.61 38.77 -11.11
C LYS A 191 -10.76 37.37 -11.71
N ASP A 192 -9.93 37.02 -12.68
CA ASP A 192 -9.88 35.69 -13.31
C ASP A 192 -8.73 34.90 -12.69
N LYS A 193 -8.95 34.35 -11.49
CA LYS A 193 -7.92 33.56 -10.82
C LYS A 193 -7.69 32.25 -11.56
N MET A 194 -6.42 31.85 -11.66
CA MET A 194 -6.07 30.50 -12.09
C MET A 194 -6.84 29.47 -11.27
N THR A 195 -7.45 28.54 -11.97
CA THR A 195 -8.27 27.49 -11.38
C THR A 195 -7.40 26.34 -10.87
N ARG A 196 -7.94 25.53 -9.96
CA ARG A 196 -7.29 24.31 -9.46
C ARG A 196 -6.93 23.35 -10.60
N GLY A 197 -7.80 23.26 -11.60
CA GLY A 197 -7.57 22.45 -12.80
C GLY A 197 -6.39 22.94 -13.64
N GLU A 198 -6.33 24.24 -13.93
CA GLU A 198 -5.20 24.84 -14.64
C GLU A 198 -3.89 24.66 -13.86
N TYR A 199 -3.91 24.89 -12.53
CA TYR A 199 -2.76 24.64 -11.68
C TYR A 199 -2.23 23.21 -11.82
N ALA A 200 -3.12 22.21 -11.74
CA ALA A 200 -2.75 20.81 -11.84
C ALA A 200 -2.07 20.47 -13.19
N LEU A 201 -2.50 21.10 -14.28
CA LEU A 201 -1.86 20.94 -15.61
C LEU A 201 -0.48 21.60 -15.71
N THR A 202 -0.14 22.55 -14.83
CA THR A 202 1.23 23.07 -14.74
C THR A 202 2.14 22.20 -13.86
N TYR A 203 1.55 21.48 -12.90
CA TYR A 203 2.27 20.69 -11.89
C TYR A 203 2.53 19.26 -12.36
N LEU A 204 1.50 18.53 -12.78
CA LEU A 204 1.57 17.10 -13.08
C LEU A 204 2.58 16.75 -14.19
N PRO A 205 2.68 17.48 -15.32
CA PRO A 205 3.69 17.19 -16.33
C PRO A 205 5.13 17.36 -15.84
N LYS A 206 5.37 18.17 -14.79
CA LYS A 206 6.71 18.37 -14.21
C LYS A 206 7.12 17.20 -13.32
N VAL A 207 6.21 16.67 -12.52
CA VAL A 207 6.50 15.62 -11.53
C VAL A 207 6.17 14.21 -12.04
N ALA A 208 5.38 14.10 -13.10
CA ALA A 208 4.86 12.86 -13.64
C ALA A 208 4.77 12.90 -15.19
N GLY A 209 5.83 13.44 -15.82
CA GLY A 209 5.98 13.48 -17.27
C GLY A 209 6.23 12.10 -17.90
N LEU A 210 5.92 11.93 -19.18
CA LEU A 210 6.06 10.66 -19.92
C LEU A 210 7.49 10.12 -19.89
N HIS A 211 8.46 10.98 -20.19
CA HIS A 211 9.87 10.63 -20.27
C HIS A 211 10.59 11.05 -19.00
N THR A 212 11.28 10.10 -18.37
CA THR A 212 12.04 10.33 -17.14
C THR A 212 13.40 9.65 -17.21
N PRO A 213 14.44 10.21 -16.56
CA PRO A 213 15.75 9.56 -16.46
C PRO A 213 15.67 8.15 -15.85
N GLU A 214 14.80 7.96 -14.85
CA GLU A 214 14.58 6.68 -14.17
C GLU A 214 14.07 5.62 -15.14
N TRP A 215 13.07 5.96 -15.98
CA TRP A 215 12.54 5.04 -16.97
C TRP A 215 13.55 4.73 -18.08
N ALA A 216 14.30 5.73 -18.57
CA ALA A 216 15.34 5.51 -19.57
C ALA A 216 16.44 4.56 -19.05
N ALA A 217 16.85 4.74 -17.80
CA ALA A 217 17.83 3.87 -17.14
C ALA A 217 17.27 2.46 -16.88
N TRP A 218 15.98 2.33 -16.56
CA TRP A 218 15.37 1.03 -16.25
C TRP A 218 15.00 0.22 -17.49
N SER A 219 14.32 0.83 -18.46
CA SER A 219 13.81 0.16 -19.67
C SER A 219 14.92 -0.50 -20.49
N SER A 220 16.09 0.16 -20.59
CA SER A 220 17.27 -0.36 -21.30
C SER A 220 17.90 -1.61 -20.66
N ARG A 221 17.63 -1.87 -19.38
CA ARG A 221 18.16 -3.02 -18.63
C ARG A 221 17.07 -3.95 -18.08
N LEU A 222 15.85 -3.77 -18.57
CA LEU A 222 14.71 -4.61 -18.21
C LEU A 222 15.02 -6.05 -18.59
N ARG A 223 14.79 -6.97 -17.66
CA ARG A 223 15.13 -8.39 -17.83
C ARG A 223 14.09 -9.29 -17.17
N ALA A 224 14.04 -10.53 -17.60
CA ALA A 224 13.27 -11.55 -16.92
C ALA A 224 13.72 -11.65 -15.44
N PRO A 225 12.77 -11.68 -14.49
CA PRO A 225 13.07 -11.76 -13.07
C PRO A 225 13.73 -13.10 -12.71
N ARG A 226 14.77 -13.06 -11.88
CA ARG A 226 15.50 -14.25 -11.41
C ARG A 226 15.32 -14.38 -9.90
N LEU A 227 14.07 -14.61 -9.50
CA LEU A 227 13.69 -14.62 -8.08
C LEU A 227 13.72 -16.01 -7.43
N ALA A 228 13.88 -17.07 -8.23
CA ALA A 228 13.96 -18.42 -7.70
C ALA A 228 15.06 -18.58 -6.64
N GLY A 229 14.79 -19.40 -5.64
CA GLY A 229 15.65 -19.60 -4.47
C GLY A 229 14.94 -19.28 -3.16
N ASP A 230 15.70 -19.35 -2.08
CA ASP A 230 15.19 -19.10 -0.73
C ASP A 230 15.36 -17.65 -0.32
N TRP A 231 14.37 -17.15 0.41
CA TRP A 231 14.29 -15.80 0.93
C TRP A 231 14.04 -15.85 2.42
N LEU A 232 14.80 -15.10 3.19
CA LEU A 232 14.55 -14.85 4.60
C LEU A 232 13.41 -13.84 4.73
N VAL A 233 12.47 -14.13 5.61
CA VAL A 233 11.27 -13.32 5.81
C VAL A 233 11.30 -12.67 7.18
N VAL A 234 11.05 -11.37 7.21
CA VAL A 234 10.66 -10.64 8.43
C VAL A 234 9.28 -10.06 8.17
N ALA A 235 8.33 -10.35 9.06
CA ALA A 235 6.97 -9.86 8.91
C ALA A 235 6.40 -9.30 10.22
N SER A 236 5.42 -8.42 10.11
CA SER A 236 4.61 -7.94 11.23
C SER A 236 3.14 -7.88 10.86
N VAL A 237 2.29 -8.23 11.80
CA VAL A 237 0.83 -8.15 11.68
C VAL A 237 0.31 -7.37 12.89
N PRO A 238 -0.34 -6.21 12.69
CA PRO A 238 -0.93 -5.46 13.79
C PRO A 238 -1.79 -6.35 14.69
N GLY A 239 -1.58 -6.26 16.01
CA GLY A 239 -2.32 -7.05 17.01
C GLY A 239 -1.93 -8.52 17.11
N GLN A 240 -1.08 -9.03 16.21
CA GLN A 240 -0.62 -10.43 16.20
C GLN A 240 0.91 -10.56 16.27
N GLY A 241 1.62 -9.43 16.24
CA GLY A 241 3.04 -9.35 16.52
C GLY A 241 3.94 -9.57 15.30
N ARG A 242 5.21 -9.89 15.58
CA ARG A 242 6.28 -10.03 14.59
C ARG A 242 6.58 -11.50 14.33
N PHE A 243 7.06 -11.77 13.12
CA PHE A 243 7.41 -13.10 12.63
C PHE A 243 8.74 -13.06 11.90
N VAL A 244 9.46 -14.18 11.95
CA VAL A 244 10.63 -14.45 11.11
C VAL A 244 10.48 -15.80 10.44
N GLY A 245 11.12 -16.02 9.30
CA GLY A 245 11.05 -17.32 8.65
C GLY A 245 11.70 -17.35 7.29
N THR A 246 11.22 -18.26 6.45
CA THR A 246 11.73 -18.45 5.09
C THR A 246 10.59 -18.53 4.08
N MET A 247 10.86 -18.12 2.85
CA MET A 247 10.01 -18.30 1.68
C MET A 247 10.84 -18.87 0.54
N THR A 248 10.49 -20.07 0.09
CA THR A 248 11.06 -20.67 -1.12
C THR A 248 10.26 -20.19 -2.32
N VAL A 249 10.95 -19.60 -3.29
CA VAL A 249 10.40 -19.18 -4.59
C VAL A 249 10.87 -20.18 -5.64
N ALA A 250 9.93 -20.86 -6.28
CA ALA A 250 10.20 -21.81 -7.37
C ALA A 250 9.69 -21.25 -8.71
N PRO A 251 10.33 -21.57 -9.85
CA PRO A 251 9.82 -21.19 -11.17
C PRO A 251 8.37 -21.67 -11.41
N GLY A 252 7.58 -20.82 -12.07
CA GLY A 252 6.23 -21.09 -12.55
C GLY A 252 6.22 -21.64 -13.98
N ALA A 253 5.10 -21.45 -14.68
CA ALA A 253 4.98 -21.90 -16.08
C ALA A 253 5.70 -20.97 -17.07
N ALA A 254 5.74 -19.68 -16.77
CA ALA A 254 6.48 -18.67 -17.52
C ALA A 254 7.67 -18.11 -16.72
N ALA A 255 8.61 -17.44 -17.40
CA ALA A 255 9.86 -16.93 -16.81
C ALA A 255 9.65 -15.87 -15.70
N ASP A 256 8.47 -15.25 -15.65
CA ASP A 256 8.06 -14.23 -14.68
C ASP A 256 6.97 -14.71 -13.73
N GLU A 257 6.59 -15.99 -13.81
CA GLU A 257 5.67 -16.65 -12.89
C GLU A 257 6.44 -17.50 -11.89
N PHE A 258 5.89 -17.61 -10.68
CA PHE A 258 6.53 -18.30 -9.57
C PHE A 258 5.50 -19.03 -8.71
N LYS A 259 5.94 -20.10 -8.05
CA LYS A 259 5.25 -20.76 -6.93
C LYS A 259 5.98 -20.42 -5.64
N THR A 260 5.25 -20.25 -4.54
CA THR A 260 5.83 -19.90 -3.24
C THR A 260 5.39 -20.87 -2.16
N SER A 261 6.32 -21.16 -1.24
CA SER A 261 6.04 -21.82 0.03
C SER A 261 6.77 -21.07 1.13
N ALA A 262 6.05 -20.59 2.13
CA ALA A 262 6.61 -19.83 3.25
C ALA A 262 6.31 -20.53 4.58
N SER A 263 7.26 -20.44 5.51
CA SER A 263 7.10 -20.85 6.91
C SER A 263 7.57 -19.72 7.81
N LEU A 264 6.69 -19.25 8.68
CA LEU A 264 6.91 -18.13 9.60
C LEU A 264 6.79 -18.60 11.04
N THR A 265 7.64 -18.08 11.91
CA THR A 265 7.65 -18.33 13.35
C THR A 265 7.33 -17.03 14.08
N SER A 266 6.32 -17.07 14.95
CA SER A 266 5.95 -15.94 15.81
C SER A 266 7.06 -15.67 16.82
N LEU A 267 7.49 -14.43 16.87
CA LEU A 267 8.46 -13.94 17.85
C LEU A 267 7.87 -13.83 19.26
N ALA A 268 6.54 -13.81 19.40
CA ALA A 268 5.86 -13.68 20.68
C ALA A 268 5.71 -15.01 21.42
N ASN A 269 5.45 -16.10 20.69
CA ASN A 269 5.11 -17.40 21.30
C ASN A 269 5.72 -18.62 20.59
N GLY A 270 6.51 -18.43 19.53
CA GLY A 270 7.13 -19.52 18.78
C GLY A 270 6.19 -20.33 17.88
N ALA A 271 4.90 -19.96 17.79
CA ALA A 271 3.96 -20.64 16.92
C ALA A 271 4.35 -20.49 15.44
N THR A 272 4.15 -21.55 14.65
CA THR A 272 4.53 -21.56 13.24
C THR A 272 3.31 -21.46 12.32
N ILE A 273 3.49 -20.78 11.19
CA ILE A 273 2.46 -20.57 10.16
C ILE A 273 3.08 -20.92 8.83
N SER A 274 2.42 -21.80 8.07
CA SER A 274 2.83 -22.15 6.72
C SER A 274 1.87 -21.56 5.70
N ARG A 275 2.41 -21.05 4.59
CA ARG A 275 1.64 -20.48 3.48
C ARG A 275 2.11 -21.06 2.15
N SER A 276 1.18 -21.29 1.24
CA SER A 276 1.47 -21.70 -0.14
C SER A 276 0.82 -20.73 -1.12
N GLY A 277 1.51 -20.42 -2.22
CA GLY A 277 1.07 -19.37 -3.12
C GLY A 277 1.68 -19.41 -4.51
N THR A 278 1.37 -18.37 -5.27
CA THR A 278 1.97 -18.08 -6.58
C THR A 278 2.15 -16.59 -6.76
N GLY A 279 3.12 -16.20 -7.58
CA GLY A 279 3.36 -14.81 -7.95
C GLY A 279 3.67 -14.63 -9.42
N LEU A 280 3.44 -13.42 -9.90
CA LEU A 280 3.76 -12.91 -11.22
C LEU A 280 4.52 -11.60 -11.03
N VAL A 281 5.57 -11.38 -11.81
CA VAL A 281 6.37 -10.16 -11.74
C VAL A 281 6.19 -9.31 -13.00
N TYR A 282 5.68 -8.11 -12.81
CA TYR A 282 5.58 -7.09 -13.84
C TYR A 282 6.81 -6.19 -13.84
N SER A 283 7.20 -5.72 -15.03
CA SER A 283 8.28 -4.76 -15.22
C SER A 283 9.61 -5.16 -14.54
N GLY A 284 9.83 -6.47 -14.31
CA GLY A 284 11.07 -7.02 -13.73
C GLY A 284 11.25 -6.84 -12.21
N TYR A 285 10.33 -6.16 -11.50
CA TYR A 285 10.43 -5.91 -10.05
C TYR A 285 9.10 -5.92 -9.28
N SER A 286 7.97 -5.70 -9.96
CA SER A 286 6.67 -5.47 -9.33
C SER A 286 5.94 -6.79 -9.17
N TRP A 287 6.03 -7.40 -7.98
CA TRP A 287 5.43 -8.70 -7.68
C TRP A 287 3.97 -8.57 -7.33
N ARG A 288 3.15 -9.45 -7.91
CA ARG A 288 1.74 -9.66 -7.58
C ARG A 288 1.48 -11.13 -7.37
N GLY A 289 1.04 -11.47 -6.17
CA GLY A 289 0.87 -12.84 -5.78
C GLY A 289 -0.41 -13.08 -5.00
N SER A 290 -0.58 -14.35 -4.67
CA SER A 290 -1.60 -14.80 -3.73
C SER A 290 -1.06 -15.98 -2.95
N SER A 291 -1.38 -16.04 -1.66
CA SER A 291 -1.04 -17.16 -0.81
C SER A 291 -2.15 -17.46 0.19
N ARG A 292 -2.14 -18.66 0.77
CA ARG A 292 -3.07 -19.07 1.82
C ARG A 292 -2.42 -20.07 2.77
N GLY A 293 -2.96 -20.15 3.98
CA GLY A 293 -2.66 -21.22 4.92
C GLY A 293 -3.29 -22.56 4.51
N GLY A 294 -2.96 -23.62 5.25
CA GLY A 294 -3.49 -24.96 5.00
C GLY A 294 -4.91 -25.22 5.54
N ALA A 295 -5.36 -24.41 6.50
CA ALA A 295 -6.68 -24.53 7.12
C ALA A 295 -7.62 -23.40 6.66
N ALA A 296 -8.93 -23.65 6.74
CA ALA A 296 -9.93 -22.62 6.51
C ALA A 296 -9.89 -21.56 7.65
N PRO A 297 -10.03 -20.26 7.33
CA PRO A 297 -10.04 -19.21 8.35
C PRO A 297 -11.15 -19.37 9.38
N GLY A 298 -10.81 -19.32 10.67
CA GLY A 298 -11.78 -19.40 11.76
C GLY A 298 -12.34 -18.05 12.20
N LYS A 299 -11.68 -16.94 11.83
CA LYS A 299 -12.03 -15.57 12.22
C LYS A 299 -11.58 -14.56 11.13
N PRO A 300 -12.12 -13.33 11.12
CA PRO A 300 -11.78 -12.35 10.08
C PRO A 300 -10.29 -12.03 9.97
N ASP A 301 -9.60 -11.94 11.10
CA ASP A 301 -8.16 -11.63 11.22
C ASP A 301 -7.27 -12.90 11.22
N ASP A 302 -7.76 -14.06 10.76
CA ASP A 302 -7.00 -15.30 10.77
C ASP A 302 -5.77 -15.22 9.84
N LEU A 303 -4.59 -15.50 10.41
CA LEU A 303 -3.30 -15.52 9.72
C LEU A 303 -3.22 -16.54 8.58
N GLY A 304 -4.07 -17.56 8.56
CA GLY A 304 -4.20 -18.53 7.47
C GLY A 304 -5.02 -18.04 6.28
N SER A 305 -5.63 -16.85 6.36
CA SER A 305 -6.53 -16.33 5.32
C SER A 305 -5.90 -16.27 3.93
N PRO A 306 -6.70 -16.55 2.87
CA PRO A 306 -6.30 -16.24 1.50
C PRO A 306 -5.94 -14.77 1.40
N ALA A 307 -4.69 -14.49 1.08
CA ALA A 307 -4.14 -13.15 0.96
C ALA A 307 -3.70 -12.89 -0.46
N ARG A 308 -3.81 -11.63 -0.86
CA ARG A 308 -3.15 -11.06 -2.03
C ARG A 308 -1.81 -10.51 -1.61
N GLU A 309 -0.85 -10.53 -2.52
CA GLU A 309 0.51 -10.09 -2.25
C GLU A 309 0.89 -9.00 -3.23
N THR A 310 1.38 -7.89 -2.71
CA THR A 310 2.00 -6.83 -3.50
C THR A 310 3.36 -6.57 -2.90
N MET A 311 4.43 -6.74 -3.69
CA MET A 311 5.79 -6.49 -3.24
C MET A 311 6.59 -5.77 -4.31
N TRP A 312 7.45 -4.87 -3.85
CA TRP A 312 8.48 -4.20 -4.64
C TRP A 312 9.80 -4.95 -4.43
N PHE A 313 10.33 -5.57 -5.47
CA PHE A 313 11.68 -6.16 -5.45
C PHE A 313 12.70 -5.09 -5.81
N ALA A 314 13.83 -5.09 -5.11
CA ALA A 314 14.93 -4.20 -5.47
C ALA A 314 15.48 -4.55 -6.87
N PRO A 315 16.02 -3.57 -7.61
CA PRO A 315 16.57 -3.81 -8.94
C PRO A 315 17.73 -4.84 -8.99
N ASP A 316 18.42 -5.06 -7.87
CA ASP A 316 19.45 -6.08 -7.67
C ASP A 316 18.88 -7.48 -7.36
N GLN A 317 17.58 -7.57 -7.07
CA GLN A 317 16.86 -8.77 -6.69
C GLN A 317 17.45 -9.48 -5.46
N GLN A 318 18.01 -8.71 -4.52
CA GLN A 318 18.55 -9.20 -3.24
C GLN A 318 17.62 -8.92 -2.06
N ARG A 319 16.69 -7.97 -2.21
CA ARG A 319 15.67 -7.64 -1.20
C ARG A 319 14.32 -7.35 -1.84
N ALA A 320 13.26 -7.49 -1.04
CA ALA A 320 11.93 -7.00 -1.41
C ALA A 320 11.18 -6.50 -0.17
N GLU A 321 10.20 -5.65 -0.39
CA GLU A 321 9.30 -5.18 0.66
C GLU A 321 7.88 -5.03 0.12
N GLY A 322 6.89 -5.23 0.96
CA GLY A 322 5.50 -5.02 0.59
C GLY A 322 4.53 -5.61 1.61
N ARG A 323 3.39 -6.10 1.11
CA ARG A 323 2.28 -6.54 1.96
C ARG A 323 1.59 -7.80 1.44
N TRP A 324 1.23 -8.69 2.35
CA TRP A 324 0.31 -9.82 2.10
C TRP A 324 -1.00 -9.55 2.84
N PHE A 325 -2.08 -9.23 2.14
CA PHE A 325 -3.28 -8.65 2.74
C PHE A 325 -4.58 -9.32 2.31
N TRP A 326 -5.59 -9.21 3.18
CA TRP A 326 -6.93 -9.77 2.98
C TRP A 326 -7.97 -8.93 3.74
N GLY A 327 -9.21 -9.41 3.71
CA GLY A 327 -10.37 -8.66 4.19
C GLY A 327 -11.04 -7.94 3.03
N GLU A 328 -12.29 -7.56 3.22
CA GLU A 328 -13.07 -6.91 2.17
C GLU A 328 -12.53 -5.51 1.86
N TYR A 329 -12.10 -4.79 2.90
CA TYR A 329 -11.49 -3.47 2.81
C TYR A 329 -9.97 -3.53 2.85
N GLN A 330 -9.39 -4.74 2.77
CA GLN A 330 -7.95 -4.98 2.80
C GLN A 330 -7.30 -4.51 4.11
N GLU A 331 -8.06 -4.54 5.20
CA GLU A 331 -7.68 -4.04 6.52
C GLU A 331 -6.70 -4.96 7.25
N PHE A 332 -6.62 -6.24 6.87
CA PHE A 332 -5.70 -7.20 7.46
C PHE A 332 -4.50 -7.44 6.57
N GLY A 333 -3.33 -7.63 7.17
CA GLY A 333 -2.18 -8.06 6.39
C GLY A 333 -0.89 -8.19 7.18
N TYR A 334 0.05 -8.89 6.54
CA TYR A 334 1.46 -8.91 6.89
C TYR A 334 2.15 -7.76 6.17
N ASP A 335 2.87 -6.94 6.93
CA ASP A 335 3.97 -6.16 6.37
C ASP A 335 5.18 -7.07 6.25
N VAL A 336 5.77 -7.14 5.07
CA VAL A 336 6.78 -8.15 4.74
C VAL A 336 8.04 -7.51 4.19
N LYS A 337 9.17 -7.93 4.73
CA LYS A 337 10.50 -7.69 4.18
C LYS A 337 11.16 -9.02 3.85
N LEU A 338 11.78 -9.09 2.68
CA LEU A 338 12.49 -10.25 2.18
C LEU A 338 13.95 -9.90 1.94
N VAL A 339 14.84 -10.82 2.31
CA VAL A 339 16.26 -10.79 1.96
C VAL A 339 16.63 -12.12 1.35
N ARG A 340 17.33 -12.13 0.22
CA ARG A 340 17.74 -13.39 -0.41
C ARG A 340 18.63 -14.17 0.54
N ALA A 341 18.31 -15.44 0.76
CA ALA A 341 19.14 -16.31 1.57
C ALA A 341 20.44 -16.62 0.82
N THR A 342 21.56 -16.51 1.54
CA THR A 342 22.90 -16.86 1.02
C THR A 342 23.61 -17.77 2.03
N ALA A 343 24.85 -18.15 1.76
CA ALA A 343 25.69 -18.84 2.73
C ALA A 343 26.13 -17.92 3.89
N ALA A 344 26.08 -16.59 3.70
CA ALA A 344 26.48 -15.64 4.72
C ALA A 344 25.51 -15.62 5.91
N THR A 345 26.05 -15.32 7.09
CA THR A 345 25.27 -15.05 8.30
C THR A 345 24.35 -13.85 8.06
N ALA A 346 23.11 -13.94 8.54
CA ALA A 346 22.17 -12.83 8.54
C ALA A 346 21.42 -12.75 9.86
N ILE A 347 21.14 -11.53 10.30
CA ILE A 347 20.36 -11.25 11.52
C ILE A 347 19.01 -10.66 11.08
N LEU A 348 17.92 -11.24 11.57
CA LEU A 348 16.55 -10.94 11.11
C LEU A 348 15.75 -10.16 12.14
N ALA A 349 15.86 -10.50 13.42
CA ALA A 349 15.14 -9.84 14.50
C ALA A 349 15.77 -10.11 15.86
N VAL A 350 15.35 -9.34 16.85
CA VAL A 350 15.75 -9.48 18.26
C VAL A 350 14.49 -9.50 19.13
N THR A 351 14.48 -10.37 20.16
CA THR A 351 13.41 -10.47 21.16
C THR A 351 14.00 -10.56 22.58
N PRO A 352 13.51 -9.82 23.59
CA PRO A 352 12.44 -8.83 23.49
C PRO A 352 12.83 -7.69 22.55
N GLY A 353 11.81 -7.06 21.97
CA GLY A 353 12.02 -6.01 20.97
C GLY A 353 12.61 -4.72 21.54
N ALA A 354 12.74 -4.61 22.87
CA ALA A 354 13.37 -3.50 23.58
C ALA A 354 13.97 -4.03 24.89
N VAL A 355 15.00 -3.35 25.40
CA VAL A 355 15.61 -3.67 26.70
C VAL A 355 15.74 -2.43 27.58
N LYS A 356 15.49 -2.58 28.88
CA LYS A 356 15.49 -1.47 29.82
C LYS A 356 16.91 -1.19 30.33
N ALA A 357 17.29 0.08 30.40
CA ALA A 357 18.54 0.52 31.02
C ALA A 357 18.61 0.06 32.48
N GLY A 358 19.78 -0.44 32.90
CA GLY A 358 20.00 -0.99 34.24
C GLY A 358 19.49 -2.40 34.47
N ALA A 359 18.83 -3.03 33.48
CA ALA A 359 18.39 -4.42 33.59
C ALA A 359 19.59 -5.39 33.59
N LYS A 360 19.46 -6.50 34.33
CA LYS A 360 20.50 -7.51 34.51
C LYS A 360 19.98 -8.90 34.20
N GLY A 361 20.81 -9.71 33.55
CA GLY A 361 20.48 -11.10 33.20
C GLY A 361 19.24 -11.24 32.31
N VAL A 362 18.99 -10.28 31.42
CA VAL A 362 17.85 -10.31 30.50
C VAL A 362 18.13 -11.34 29.40
N ASP A 363 17.20 -12.26 29.16
CA ASP A 363 17.31 -13.18 28.03
C ASP A 363 16.93 -12.47 26.72
N VAL A 364 17.91 -12.31 25.85
CA VAL A 364 17.77 -11.76 24.49
C VAL A 364 18.00 -12.86 23.47
N THR A 365 17.02 -13.09 22.62
CA THR A 365 17.11 -14.00 21.46
C THR A 365 17.33 -13.20 20.20
N ILE A 366 18.41 -13.52 19.49
CA ILE A 366 18.71 -13.04 18.15
C ILE A 366 18.24 -14.12 17.18
N TRP A 367 17.31 -13.75 16.30
CA TRP A 367 16.79 -14.59 15.24
C TRP A 367 17.56 -14.32 13.96
N GLY A 368 18.00 -15.36 13.27
CA GLY A 368 18.90 -15.21 12.14
C GLY A 368 18.92 -16.39 11.21
N HIS A 369 19.89 -16.34 10.30
CA HIS A 369 20.18 -17.39 9.33
C HIS A 369 21.69 -17.60 9.29
N ASN A 370 22.12 -18.86 9.25
CA ASN A 370 23.53 -19.25 9.32
C ASN A 370 24.31 -18.55 10.45
N LEU A 371 23.69 -18.41 11.62
CA LEU A 371 24.40 -17.94 12.82
C LEU A 371 25.46 -18.99 13.22
N PRO A 372 26.65 -18.57 13.72
CA PRO A 372 27.64 -19.52 14.21
C PRO A 372 27.08 -20.39 15.34
N ALA A 373 27.32 -21.70 15.30
CA ALA A 373 26.84 -22.63 16.33
C ALA A 373 27.65 -22.55 17.64
N SER A 374 28.90 -22.10 17.57
CA SER A 374 29.80 -21.95 18.71
C SER A 374 30.10 -20.47 18.95
N LEU A 375 29.08 -19.72 19.38
CA LEU A 375 29.23 -18.31 19.75
C LEU A 375 29.79 -18.18 21.16
N THR A 376 30.74 -17.27 21.32
CA THR A 376 31.17 -16.72 22.60
C THR A 376 30.61 -15.31 22.79
N ALA A 377 30.70 -14.78 24.02
CA ALA A 377 30.23 -13.42 24.29
C ALA A 377 30.98 -12.34 23.48
N ALA A 378 32.25 -12.59 23.13
CA ALA A 378 33.06 -11.65 22.36
C ALA A 378 32.68 -11.60 20.86
N ASP A 379 31.95 -12.61 20.37
CA ASP A 379 31.53 -12.70 18.96
C ASP A 379 30.26 -11.90 18.67
N VAL A 380 29.62 -11.35 19.71
CA VAL A 380 28.34 -10.64 19.61
C VAL A 380 28.50 -9.21 20.09
N ASP A 381 28.19 -8.26 19.20
CA ASP A 381 28.05 -6.85 19.54
C ASP A 381 26.56 -6.50 19.67
N LEU A 382 26.16 -5.93 20.81
CA LEU A 382 24.80 -5.44 21.07
C LEU A 382 24.74 -3.91 21.21
N GLY A 383 25.84 -3.24 20.86
CA GLY A 383 26.01 -1.81 20.90
C GLY A 383 26.23 -1.24 22.31
N ALA A 384 26.41 0.09 22.35
CA ALA A 384 26.85 0.80 23.55
C ALA A 384 25.93 0.59 24.77
N GLY A 385 26.53 0.20 25.89
CA GLY A 385 25.84 0.02 27.17
C GLY A 385 25.10 -1.31 27.33
N VAL A 386 25.24 -2.24 26.39
CA VAL A 386 24.70 -3.61 26.48
C VAL A 386 25.85 -4.61 26.42
N THR A 387 25.96 -5.46 27.44
CA THR A 387 27.02 -6.47 27.53
C THR A 387 26.42 -7.86 27.52
N VAL A 388 27.01 -8.77 26.73
CA VAL A 388 26.66 -10.19 26.76
C VAL A 388 27.34 -10.84 27.96
N ALA A 389 26.56 -11.19 28.99
CA ALA A 389 27.07 -11.86 30.17
C ALA A 389 27.42 -13.33 29.87
N ARG A 390 26.56 -14.01 29.09
CA ARG A 390 26.82 -15.37 28.59
C ARG A 390 25.95 -15.71 27.38
N VAL A 391 26.43 -16.63 26.56
CA VAL A 391 25.62 -17.30 25.53
C VAL A 391 24.88 -18.46 26.19
N VAL A 392 23.55 -18.43 26.14
CA VAL A 392 22.69 -19.48 26.71
C VAL A 392 22.55 -20.66 25.75
N SER A 393 22.32 -20.36 24.46
CA SER A 393 22.30 -21.35 23.39
C SER A 393 22.54 -20.68 22.03
N ALA A 394 23.07 -21.42 21.07
CA ALA A 394 23.25 -20.94 19.70
C ALA A 394 22.96 -22.06 18.70
N THR A 395 22.18 -21.73 17.68
CA THR A 395 21.89 -22.56 16.52
C THR A 395 21.95 -21.68 15.27
N PRO A 396 22.07 -22.26 14.06
CA PRO A 396 22.05 -21.46 12.83
C PRO A 396 20.84 -20.55 12.64
N GLY A 397 19.69 -20.87 13.26
CA GLY A 397 18.45 -20.09 13.17
C GLY A 397 18.21 -19.09 14.31
N LYS A 398 18.85 -19.28 15.48
CA LYS A 398 18.71 -18.38 16.62
C LYS A 398 19.84 -18.55 17.65
N ALA A 399 20.19 -17.46 18.32
CA ALA A 399 21.07 -17.43 19.48
C ALA A 399 20.35 -16.78 20.68
N VAL A 400 20.38 -17.43 21.84
CA VAL A 400 19.83 -16.91 23.11
C VAL A 400 21.00 -16.48 23.99
N LEU A 401 20.95 -15.24 24.46
CA LEU A 401 21.99 -14.56 25.21
C LEU A 401 21.41 -14.07 26.52
N SER A 402 22.19 -14.12 27.60
CA SER A 402 21.88 -13.39 28.83
C SER A 402 22.67 -12.09 28.80
N VAL A 403 21.97 -10.97 28.88
CA VAL A 403 22.56 -9.63 28.68
C VAL A 403 22.35 -8.73 29.89
N ASP A 404 23.31 -7.85 30.08
CA ASP A 404 23.30 -6.79 31.08
C ASP A 404 23.29 -5.43 30.40
N VAL A 405 22.40 -4.54 30.83
CA VAL A 405 22.33 -3.17 30.34
C VAL A 405 22.83 -2.23 31.45
N THR A 406 23.75 -1.33 31.12
CA THR A 406 24.24 -0.36 32.11
C THR A 406 23.12 0.62 32.48
N ALA A 407 23.09 1.07 33.74
CA ALA A 407 22.07 2.02 34.20
C ALA A 407 22.19 3.40 33.53
N SER A 408 23.39 3.75 33.06
CA SER A 408 23.68 4.98 32.32
C SER A 408 23.55 4.83 30.80
N ALA A 409 23.08 3.68 30.30
CA ALA A 409 22.91 3.48 28.86
C ALA A 409 21.92 4.53 28.30
N PRO A 410 22.30 5.31 27.27
CA PRO A 410 21.41 6.29 26.68
C PRO A 410 20.25 5.58 25.97
N ALA A 411 19.07 6.18 26.02
CA ALA A 411 17.93 5.73 25.23
C ALA A 411 18.28 5.82 23.74
N GLY A 412 17.87 4.83 22.96
CA GLY A 412 18.07 4.83 21.52
C GLY A 412 18.23 3.44 20.92
N GLN A 413 18.22 3.40 19.60
CA GLN A 413 18.40 2.16 18.84
C GLN A 413 19.81 1.59 19.04
N ARG A 414 19.92 0.27 18.97
CA ARG A 414 21.17 -0.49 18.94
C ARG A 414 21.21 -1.35 17.70
N ASP A 415 22.39 -1.40 17.10
CA ASP A 415 22.70 -2.35 16.06
C ASP A 415 23.13 -3.66 16.72
N VAL A 416 22.97 -4.77 16.01
CA VAL A 416 23.47 -6.07 16.45
C VAL A 416 24.46 -6.60 15.43
N GLY A 417 25.63 -6.99 15.89
CA GLY A 417 26.70 -7.57 15.09
C GLY A 417 26.98 -9.02 15.48
N ILE A 418 27.01 -9.94 14.50
CA ILE A 418 27.47 -11.33 14.67
C ILE A 418 28.18 -11.78 13.40
N GLY A 419 29.42 -12.25 13.49
CA GLY A 419 30.11 -12.92 12.38
C GLY A 419 30.19 -12.09 11.09
N GLY A 420 30.34 -10.76 11.23
CA GLY A 420 30.35 -9.81 10.11
C GLY A 420 28.97 -9.39 9.58
N ALA A 421 27.88 -10.03 10.04
CA ALA A 421 26.52 -9.57 9.79
C ALA A 421 26.15 -8.45 10.76
N VAL A 422 25.48 -7.41 10.28
CA VAL A 422 24.95 -6.31 11.09
C VAL A 422 23.46 -6.13 10.79
N LEU A 423 22.64 -6.10 11.84
CA LEU A 423 21.28 -5.60 11.76
C LEU A 423 21.25 -4.20 12.39
N GLU A 424 21.08 -3.19 11.55
CA GLU A 424 20.92 -1.81 11.99
C GLU A 424 19.58 -1.61 12.71
N LYS A 425 19.58 -0.79 13.77
CA LYS A 425 18.39 -0.42 14.57
C LYS A 425 17.58 -1.65 14.98
N ALA A 426 18.28 -2.69 15.44
CA ALA A 426 17.73 -4.00 15.76
C ALA A 426 16.76 -3.96 16.95
N PHE A 427 17.11 -3.20 18.00
CA PHE A 427 16.26 -2.99 19.17
C PHE A 427 16.63 -1.67 19.89
N PRO A 428 15.66 -0.97 20.51
CA PRO A 428 15.93 0.14 21.42
C PRO A 428 16.37 -0.32 22.81
N VAL A 429 17.34 0.41 23.35
CA VAL A 429 17.51 0.55 24.80
C VAL A 429 16.65 1.73 25.25
N TYR A 430 15.89 1.57 26.33
CA TYR A 430 15.04 2.63 26.89
C TYR A 430 15.22 2.75 28.39
N ARG A 431 14.95 3.93 28.96
CA ARG A 431 15.07 4.18 30.40
C ARG A 431 13.74 3.98 31.09
N LYS A 432 12.68 4.51 30.51
CA LYS A 432 11.30 4.39 30.98
C LYS A 432 10.33 4.58 29.80
N VAL A 433 9.10 4.11 29.98
CA VAL A 433 8.01 4.50 29.10
C VAL A 433 7.51 5.85 29.61
N ASP A 434 7.75 6.91 28.85
CA ASP A 434 7.35 8.27 29.18
C ASP A 434 5.92 8.58 28.75
N TYR A 435 5.52 8.09 27.58
CA TYR A 435 4.17 8.25 27.06
C TYR A 435 3.81 7.11 26.11
N LEU A 436 2.54 7.06 25.71
CA LEU A 436 1.98 6.07 24.80
C LEU A 436 1.44 6.75 23.54
N LYS A 437 1.43 6.01 22.44
CA LYS A 437 0.57 6.29 21.28
C LYS A 437 -0.29 5.08 20.97
N VAL A 438 -1.56 5.31 20.61
CA VAL A 438 -2.38 4.27 20.01
C VAL A 438 -2.19 4.34 18.50
N THR A 439 -1.85 3.22 17.87
CA THR A 439 -1.64 3.13 16.42
C THR A 439 -2.73 2.27 15.77
N PRO A 440 -3.33 2.72 14.65
CA PRO A 440 -3.22 4.07 14.08
C PRO A 440 -3.81 5.16 15.01
N GLU A 441 -3.33 6.40 14.91
CA GLU A 441 -3.82 7.53 15.75
C GLU A 441 -5.19 8.04 15.27
N THR A 442 -5.43 7.97 13.97
CA THR A 442 -6.71 8.24 13.29
C THR A 442 -7.08 7.05 12.43
N SER A 443 -8.33 6.60 12.52
CA SER A 443 -8.75 5.33 11.93
C SER A 443 -10.16 5.35 11.39
N LEU A 444 -10.42 4.40 10.48
CA LEU A 444 -11.71 4.25 9.82
C LEU A 444 -12.17 2.80 9.89
N ALA A 445 -13.34 2.57 10.47
CA ALA A 445 -14.05 1.30 10.40
C ALA A 445 -15.35 1.47 9.60
N ARG A 446 -15.92 0.37 9.12
CA ARG A 446 -17.16 0.40 8.31
C ARG A 446 -18.19 -0.58 8.82
N LEU A 447 -19.41 -0.11 8.97
CA LEU A 447 -20.55 -0.97 9.28
C LEU A 447 -20.71 -2.08 8.24
N GLY A 448 -21.34 -3.17 8.64
CA GLY A 448 -21.61 -4.31 7.78
C GLY A 448 -22.14 -5.51 8.57
N GLY A 449 -22.37 -6.63 7.87
CA GLY A 449 -22.84 -7.88 8.43
C GLY A 449 -24.23 -8.30 7.94
N THR A 450 -24.93 -7.47 7.17
CA THR A 450 -26.27 -7.79 6.61
C THR A 450 -26.22 -8.03 5.11
N LYS A 451 -25.82 -7.02 4.33
CA LYS A 451 -25.62 -7.04 2.87
C LYS A 451 -24.18 -6.75 2.47
N PHE A 452 -23.46 -5.96 3.26
CA PHE A 452 -22.07 -5.60 3.02
C PHE A 452 -21.18 -6.23 4.09
N ALA A 453 -19.93 -6.56 3.76
CA ALA A 453 -19.00 -6.98 4.80
C ALA A 453 -18.65 -5.83 5.75
N LYS A 454 -18.29 -6.18 6.98
CA LYS A 454 -17.75 -5.26 7.98
C LYS A 454 -16.34 -4.80 7.57
N GLY A 455 -15.99 -3.56 7.90
CA GLY A 455 -14.62 -3.04 7.82
C GLY A 455 -14.02 -2.92 9.20
N TYR A 456 -13.10 -3.83 9.52
CA TYR A 456 -12.53 -3.97 10.86
C TYR A 456 -11.38 -3.01 11.11
N GLN A 457 -11.01 -2.83 12.38
CA GLN A 457 -9.80 -2.09 12.76
C GLN A 457 -9.11 -2.78 13.93
N GLN A 458 -7.79 -2.91 13.83
CA GLN A 458 -6.93 -3.40 14.90
C GLN A 458 -6.09 -2.24 15.45
N TYR A 459 -5.89 -2.20 16.77
CA TYR A 459 -5.05 -1.20 17.41
C TYR A 459 -3.87 -1.83 18.16
N GLU A 460 -2.83 -1.03 18.38
CA GLU A 460 -1.71 -1.35 19.25
C GLU A 460 -1.37 -0.13 20.11
N ALA A 461 -0.88 -0.35 21.32
CA ALA A 461 -0.40 0.70 22.22
C ALA A 461 1.13 0.68 22.21
N ILE A 462 1.75 1.70 21.63
CA ILE A 462 3.20 1.80 21.48
C ILE A 462 3.74 2.72 22.58
N GLY A 463 4.70 2.21 23.36
CA GLY A 463 5.42 2.99 24.36
C GLY A 463 6.57 3.79 23.75
N TYR A 464 6.85 4.97 24.30
CA TYR A 464 7.93 5.85 23.90
C TYR A 464 8.76 6.31 25.10
N ASP A 465 10.08 6.44 24.90
CA ASP A 465 10.99 7.19 25.78
C ASP A 465 11.24 8.56 25.14
N ASN A 466 11.24 9.64 25.92
CA ASN A 466 11.40 11.03 25.44
C ASN A 466 12.81 11.38 24.90
N GLY A 467 13.65 10.38 24.60
CA GLY A 467 14.94 10.61 24.00
C GLY A 467 15.90 11.46 24.84
N LEU A 468 16.82 12.14 24.16
CA LEU A 468 17.88 12.92 24.79
C LEU A 468 17.37 14.27 25.31
N ASP A 469 16.41 14.88 24.62
CA ASP A 469 15.88 16.21 24.98
C ASP A 469 14.84 16.17 26.12
N GLY A 470 14.31 14.97 26.42
CA GLY A 470 13.38 14.73 27.53
C GLY A 470 11.97 15.26 27.28
N LYS A 471 11.64 15.68 26.06
CA LYS A 471 10.33 16.20 25.66
C LYS A 471 9.58 15.14 24.84
N PRO A 472 8.25 15.03 25.00
CA PRO A 472 7.48 14.11 24.19
C PRO A 472 7.20 14.70 22.79
N SER A 473 6.97 13.81 21.83
CA SER A 473 6.60 14.10 20.44
C SER A 473 7.66 14.87 19.66
N THR A 474 8.94 14.58 19.93
CA THR A 474 10.10 15.15 19.22
C THR A 474 10.80 14.10 18.36
N GLY A 475 11.73 14.54 17.51
CA GLY A 475 12.40 13.67 16.54
C GLY A 475 13.38 12.66 17.16
N ASP A 476 13.76 12.83 18.43
CA ASP A 476 14.65 11.95 19.18
C ASP A 476 13.93 10.95 20.10
N ASP A 477 12.59 10.96 20.10
CA ASP A 477 11.79 9.97 20.81
C ASP A 477 12.09 8.54 20.33
N VAL A 478 12.21 7.64 21.29
CA VAL A 478 12.55 6.24 21.03
C VAL A 478 11.30 5.39 21.17
N ALA A 479 10.79 4.90 20.05
CA ALA A 479 9.71 3.91 20.04
C ALA A 479 10.20 2.58 20.66
N ILE A 480 9.61 2.20 21.79
CA ILE A 480 9.92 0.99 22.56
C ILE A 480 9.21 -0.23 21.94
N GLY A 481 8.03 0.00 21.36
CA GLY A 481 7.17 -1.04 20.78
C GLY A 481 5.89 -1.26 21.59
N PRO A 482 5.13 -2.33 21.28
CA PRO A 482 3.87 -2.63 21.94
C PRO A 482 4.03 -2.84 23.45
N ILE A 483 3.16 -2.19 24.23
CA ILE A 483 3.08 -2.34 25.69
C ILE A 483 1.74 -2.96 26.10
N ASP A 484 1.73 -3.69 27.22
CA ASP A 484 0.51 -4.31 27.72
C ASP A 484 -0.45 -3.25 28.29
N ALA A 485 -1.68 -3.24 27.76
CA ALA A 485 -2.69 -2.24 28.05
C ALA A 485 -4.07 -2.88 28.27
N THR A 486 -4.91 -2.20 29.04
CA THR A 486 -6.36 -2.40 29.02
C THR A 486 -6.97 -1.45 27.99
N TRP A 487 -7.99 -1.95 27.30
CA TRP A 487 -8.62 -1.26 26.17
C TRP A 487 -10.06 -0.92 26.51
N SER A 488 -10.48 0.28 26.14
CA SER A 488 -11.87 0.74 26.27
C SER A 488 -12.24 1.68 25.12
N MET A 489 -13.53 1.98 25.01
CA MET A 489 -14.04 3.04 24.15
C MET A 489 -14.58 4.17 25.02
N GLN A 490 -14.58 5.39 24.49
CA GLN A 490 -15.23 6.56 25.08
C GLN A 490 -15.93 7.36 23.99
N GLU A 491 -17.01 8.06 24.36
CA GLU A 491 -17.70 8.95 23.44
C GLU A 491 -16.78 10.08 22.95
N PHE A 492 -16.84 10.36 21.65
CA PHE A 492 -16.33 11.61 21.10
C PHE A 492 -17.49 12.60 21.07
N MET A 493 -17.53 13.53 22.02
CA MET A 493 -18.65 14.47 22.17
C MET A 493 -18.69 15.52 21.04
N SER A 494 -19.09 15.10 19.85
CA SER A 494 -19.24 15.94 18.65
C SER A 494 -20.56 16.73 18.68
N VAL A 495 -21.60 16.13 19.28
CA VAL A 495 -22.96 16.66 19.38
C VAL A 495 -23.53 16.51 20.78
N TYR A 496 -24.60 17.26 21.06
CA TYR A 496 -25.34 17.13 22.31
C TYR A 496 -26.09 15.79 22.35
N TYR A 497 -25.83 14.98 23.38
CA TYR A 497 -26.29 13.59 23.55
C TYR A 497 -25.62 12.57 22.63
N ASP A 498 -24.31 12.67 22.43
CA ASP A 498 -23.57 11.63 21.71
C ASP A 498 -23.61 10.30 22.48
N ASP A 499 -24.15 9.27 21.82
CA ASP A 499 -24.34 7.91 22.32
C ASP A 499 -23.76 6.86 21.36
N ASP A 500 -22.84 7.31 20.49
CA ASP A 500 -22.22 6.53 19.43
C ASP A 500 -21.59 5.23 19.97
N MET A 501 -20.90 5.26 21.12
CA MET A 501 -20.25 4.09 21.72
C MET A 501 -21.21 2.91 21.93
N LYS A 502 -22.51 3.18 22.17
CA LYS A 502 -23.52 2.14 22.35
C LYS A 502 -23.83 1.38 21.04
N TYR A 503 -23.62 2.01 19.88
CA TYR A 503 -24.09 1.49 18.60
C TYR A 503 -22.97 1.14 17.61
N VAL A 504 -21.84 1.85 17.66
CA VAL A 504 -20.80 1.77 16.60
C VAL A 504 -20.15 0.40 16.48
N GLY A 505 -20.15 -0.40 17.53
CA GLY A 505 -19.55 -1.74 17.53
C GLY A 505 -19.00 -2.14 18.89
N ALA A 506 -18.06 -3.09 18.88
CA ALA A 506 -17.42 -3.60 20.07
C ALA A 506 -15.90 -3.66 19.92
N LEU A 507 -15.19 -3.28 20.98
CA LEU A 507 -13.74 -3.41 21.10
C LEU A 507 -13.42 -4.61 22.01
N SER A 508 -12.61 -5.53 21.51
CA SER A 508 -12.17 -6.69 22.28
C SER A 508 -11.00 -6.36 23.23
N PRO A 509 -10.68 -7.23 24.21
CA PRO A 509 -9.53 -7.06 25.09
C PRO A 509 -8.17 -6.99 24.37
N THR A 510 -8.07 -7.51 23.15
CA THR A 510 -6.86 -7.45 22.31
C THR A 510 -6.88 -6.27 21.34
N ALA A 511 -7.71 -5.26 21.61
CA ALA A 511 -7.85 -4.06 20.79
C ALA A 511 -8.32 -4.30 19.34
N PHE A 512 -9.00 -5.43 19.10
CA PHE A 512 -9.66 -5.69 17.83
C PHE A 512 -11.07 -5.10 17.86
N PHE A 513 -11.34 -4.12 16.99
CA PHE A 513 -12.64 -3.47 16.85
C PHE A 513 -13.49 -4.14 15.78
N THR A 514 -14.68 -4.58 16.17
CA THR A 514 -15.71 -5.12 15.28
C THR A 514 -16.85 -4.12 15.14
N PRO A 515 -17.09 -3.55 13.95
CA PRO A 515 -18.13 -2.55 13.75
C PRO A 515 -19.54 -3.15 13.88
N GLY A 516 -20.53 -2.31 14.16
CA GLY A 516 -21.94 -2.66 14.24
C GLY A 516 -22.56 -3.08 12.90
N LEU A 517 -23.86 -3.41 12.92
CA LEU A 517 -24.63 -3.69 11.70
C LEU A 517 -24.86 -2.41 10.90
N GLU A 518 -24.91 -2.55 9.57
CA GLU A 518 -25.37 -1.50 8.67
C GLU A 518 -26.90 -1.45 8.58
N GLY A 519 -27.43 -0.31 8.14
CA GLY A 519 -28.86 -0.05 7.97
C GLY A 519 -29.44 0.90 9.03
N PRO A 520 -30.63 1.48 8.76
CA PRO A 520 -31.35 2.28 9.75
C PRO A 520 -31.55 1.50 11.06
N ASN A 521 -31.19 2.10 12.20
CA ASN A 521 -31.40 1.50 13.52
C ASN A 521 -32.54 2.23 14.26
N PRO A 522 -33.71 1.60 14.49
CA PRO A 522 -34.84 2.21 15.20
C PRO A 522 -34.53 2.71 16.62
N GLU A 523 -33.50 2.16 17.28
CA GLU A 523 -33.08 2.61 18.62
C GLU A 523 -32.31 3.93 18.59
N ARG A 524 -31.81 4.34 17.42
CA ARG A 524 -31.12 5.61 17.26
C ARG A 524 -32.10 6.72 16.93
N ARG A 525 -31.78 7.93 17.38
CA ARG A 525 -32.52 9.14 17.03
C ARG A 525 -32.60 9.29 15.51
N PHE A 526 -33.82 9.53 15.00
CA PHE A 526 -34.14 9.60 13.57
C PHE A 526 -33.85 8.31 12.77
N SER A 527 -33.76 7.17 13.46
CA SER A 527 -33.40 5.88 12.86
C SER A 527 -32.10 5.92 12.04
N ARG A 528 -31.11 6.70 12.52
CA ARG A 528 -29.80 6.77 11.86
C ARG A 528 -29.13 5.40 11.86
N ASN A 529 -28.16 5.23 10.97
CA ASN A 529 -27.27 4.06 11.00
C ASN A 529 -26.43 4.04 12.28
N ASN A 530 -25.81 2.90 12.57
CA ASN A 530 -24.87 2.73 13.68
C ASN A 530 -23.50 3.40 13.46
N TYR A 531 -23.38 4.38 12.56
CA TYR A 531 -22.11 5.08 12.34
C TYR A 531 -21.88 6.07 13.50
N GLY A 532 -20.65 6.51 13.67
CA GLY A 532 -20.32 7.44 14.72
C GLY A 532 -18.83 7.66 14.90
N GLU A 533 -18.50 8.48 15.87
CA GLU A 533 -17.13 8.87 16.21
C GLU A 533 -16.86 8.47 17.67
N VAL A 534 -15.75 7.77 17.92
CA VAL A 534 -15.39 7.36 19.28
C VAL A 534 -13.88 7.49 19.51
N TRP A 535 -13.51 7.61 20.79
CA TRP A 535 -12.14 7.39 21.21
C TRP A 535 -11.91 5.92 21.53
N VAL A 536 -10.87 5.33 20.95
CA VAL A 536 -10.30 4.05 21.40
C VAL A 536 -9.18 4.36 22.37
N VAL A 537 -9.28 3.88 23.61
CA VAL A 537 -8.38 4.26 24.70
C VAL A 537 -7.57 3.07 25.15
N ALA A 538 -6.25 3.22 25.13
CA ALA A 538 -5.31 2.31 25.77
C ALA A 538 -4.89 2.87 27.13
N THR A 539 -4.91 2.04 28.16
CA THR A 539 -4.38 2.36 29.49
C THR A 539 -3.33 1.32 29.86
N ALA A 540 -2.08 1.72 30.07
CA ALA A 540 -0.99 0.81 30.41
C ALA A 540 -1.30 0.06 31.71
N LYS A 541 -0.96 -1.24 31.77
CA LYS A 541 -1.13 -2.03 33.00
C LYS A 541 -0.03 -1.79 34.02
N ALA A 542 1.21 -1.61 33.57
CA ALA A 542 2.38 -1.49 34.43
C ALA A 542 2.96 -0.07 34.47
N GLU A 543 2.95 0.63 33.34
CA GLU A 543 3.63 1.92 33.19
C GLU A 543 2.80 3.08 33.77
N LYS A 544 3.47 3.98 34.48
CA LYS A 544 2.85 5.07 35.23
C LYS A 544 3.49 6.42 34.92
N ASP A 545 2.70 7.46 35.00
CA ASP A 545 3.16 8.84 34.92
C ASP A 545 3.90 9.27 36.21
N LYS A 546 4.42 10.50 36.21
CA LYS A 546 5.10 11.11 37.35
C LYS A 546 4.24 11.24 38.62
N PHE A 547 2.92 11.10 38.51
CA PHE A 547 1.97 11.16 39.61
C PHE A 547 1.50 9.76 40.06
N GLY A 548 2.07 8.69 39.49
CA GLY A 548 1.72 7.30 39.81
C GLY A 548 0.44 6.81 39.14
N LYS A 549 -0.16 7.59 38.22
CA LYS A 549 -1.33 7.17 37.45
C LYS A 549 -0.91 6.35 36.24
N PRO A 550 -1.67 5.31 35.83
CA PRO A 550 -1.39 4.58 34.60
C PRO A 550 -1.27 5.50 33.38
N LEU A 551 -0.27 5.28 32.53
CA LEU A 551 -0.19 6.00 31.26
C LEU A 551 -1.39 5.65 30.37
N SER A 552 -1.89 6.62 29.61
CA SER A 552 -2.98 6.38 28.67
C SER A 552 -2.79 7.16 27.38
N ALA A 553 -3.33 6.63 26.29
CA ALA A 553 -3.38 7.27 24.98
C ALA A 553 -4.68 6.92 24.28
N ARG A 554 -5.02 7.71 23.25
CA ARG A 554 -6.27 7.57 22.51
C ARG A 554 -6.01 7.57 21.00
N SER A 555 -6.84 6.83 20.29
CA SER A 555 -7.02 6.91 18.84
C SER A 555 -8.40 7.45 18.53
N TYR A 556 -8.50 8.33 17.55
CA TYR A 556 -9.77 8.78 16.99
C TYR A 556 -10.26 7.76 15.96
N LEU A 557 -11.44 7.20 16.19
CA LEU A 557 -12.07 6.24 15.29
C LEU A 557 -13.34 6.85 14.70
N VAL A 558 -13.39 6.91 13.38
CA VAL A 558 -14.61 7.14 12.62
C VAL A 558 -15.16 5.79 12.18
N VAL A 559 -16.35 5.43 12.65
CA VAL A 559 -17.10 4.29 12.13
C VAL A 559 -18.11 4.82 11.13
N THR A 560 -17.96 4.48 9.86
CA THR A 560 -18.80 5.02 8.78
C THR A 560 -19.65 3.96 8.10
N VAL A 561 -20.51 4.38 7.19
CA VAL A 561 -21.34 3.51 6.36
C VAL A 561 -20.48 2.54 5.51
N PRO A 562 -21.06 1.41 5.05
CA PRO A 562 -20.38 0.57 4.07
C PRO A 562 -20.00 1.37 2.82
N MET A 563 -18.99 0.90 2.08
CA MET A 563 -18.77 1.43 0.73
C MET A 563 -19.86 0.89 -0.21
N TYR A 564 -20.93 1.65 -0.39
CA TYR A 564 -22.03 1.30 -1.29
C TYR A 564 -21.60 1.24 -2.75
N GLN A 565 -20.68 2.12 -3.12
CA GLN A 565 -20.01 2.10 -4.41
C GLN A 565 -18.52 1.93 -4.17
N ARG A 566 -17.97 0.87 -4.78
CA ARG A 566 -16.53 0.67 -4.82
C ARG A 566 -16.07 1.02 -6.21
N PHE A 567 -15.31 2.11 -6.30
CA PHE A 567 -14.51 2.38 -7.49
C PHE A 567 -13.42 1.32 -7.51
N ASP A 568 -13.64 0.32 -8.34
CA ASP A 568 -12.78 -0.83 -8.49
C ASP A 568 -11.37 -0.36 -8.86
N GLN A 569 -10.40 -0.65 -8.00
CA GLN A 569 -8.99 -0.63 -8.37
C GLN A 569 -8.63 -2.07 -8.71
N PRO A 570 -8.80 -2.48 -9.97
CA PRO A 570 -8.71 -3.88 -10.35
C PRO A 570 -7.35 -4.42 -9.98
N GLU A 571 -7.37 -5.54 -9.27
CA GLU A 571 -6.14 -6.18 -8.85
C GLU A 571 -5.60 -7.08 -9.95
N VAL A 572 -4.29 -7.02 -10.15
CA VAL A 572 -3.60 -7.78 -11.19
C VAL A 572 -3.07 -9.11 -10.63
N SER A 573 -3.93 -10.12 -10.55
CA SER A 573 -3.50 -11.53 -10.48
C SER A 573 -4.73 -12.45 -10.47
N ARG A 574 -4.62 -13.55 -11.23
CA ARG A 574 -5.60 -14.62 -11.45
C ARG A 574 -7.00 -14.18 -11.86
#